data_AF-A0A6M3KSY2-F1
#
_entry.id   AF-A0A6M3KSY2-F1
#
_cell.length_a   1.000
_cell.length_b   1.000
_cell.length_c   1.000
_cell.angle_alpha   90.00
_cell.angle_beta   90.00
_cell.angle_gamma   90.00
#
_symmetry.space_group_name_H-M   'P 1'
#
loop_
_entity.id
_entity.type
_entity.pdbx_description
1 polymer ?
#
loop_
_entity_poly.entity_id
_entity_poly.type
_entity_poly.pdbx_seq_one_letter_code
_entity_poly.pdbx_strand_id
1 'polypeptide(L)'
;MELDLIEGVWWVLIGYTTFIRMKYVWQGNKVRRTKSTRDVSTKAILNTHVEYWIMFAHNLNVSDVKDQFFWGFGIFTTAYTVYCLWKYREDRSMSLLQWLSKGITGKLKDEGGWLW
;
A
#
# COMPACT_ATOMS: atom_id res chain seq x y z
N MET A 1 24.79 26.43 -4.62
CA MET A 1 24.65 24.96 -4.58
C MET A 1 23.97 24.59 -5.88
N GLU A 2 24.74 24.28 -6.92
CA GLU A 2 24.19 23.80 -8.19
C GLU A 2 23.65 22.40 -7.94
N LEU A 3 22.36 22.20 -8.18
CA LEU A 3 21.76 20.88 -8.17
C LEU A 3 22.33 20.14 -9.39
N ASP A 4 23.13 19.10 -9.13
CA ASP A 4 23.60 18.20 -10.18
C ASP A 4 22.37 17.67 -10.94
N LEU A 5 22.43 17.68 -12.27
CA LEU A 5 21.34 17.21 -13.15
C LEU A 5 20.86 15.81 -12.74
N ILE A 6 21.79 14.96 -12.30
CA ILE A 6 21.49 13.61 -11.80
C ILE A 6 20.62 13.67 -10.55
N GLU A 7 20.94 14.55 -9.60
CA GLU A 7 20.15 14.73 -8.38
C GLU A 7 18.78 15.34 -8.69
N GLY A 8 18.71 16.26 -9.65
CA GLY A 8 17.45 16.82 -10.15
C GLY A 8 16.53 15.77 -10.76
N VAL A 9 17.06 14.93 -11.66
CA VAL A 9 16.30 13.82 -12.27
C VAL A 9 15.84 12.82 -11.22
N TRP A 10 16.70 12.51 -10.24
CA TRP A 10 16.36 11.62 -9.14
C TRP A 10 15.18 12.16 -8.33
N TRP A 11 15.19 13.43 -7.94
CA TRP A 11 14.07 14.05 -7.21
C TRP A 11 12.75 14.04 -7.99
N VAL A 12 12.81 14.20 -9.32
CA VAL A 12 11.62 14.10 -10.19
C VAL A 12 11.04 12.69 -10.18
N LEU A 13 11.88 11.66 -10.35
CA LEU A 13 11.45 10.25 -10.32
C LEU A 13 10.85 9.88 -8.96
N ILE A 14 11.46 10.37 -7.90
CA ILE A 14 11.00 10.19 -6.53
C ILE A 14 9.66 10.89 -6.28
N GLY A 15 9.50 12.13 -6.73
CA GLY A 15 8.23 12.85 -6.64
C GLY A 15 7.11 12.12 -7.38
N TYR A 16 7.39 11.64 -8.59
CA TYR A 16 6.45 10.88 -9.41
C TYR A 16 6.03 9.55 -8.75
N THR A 17 7.00 8.75 -8.28
CA THR A 17 6.70 7.47 -7.61
C THR A 17 5.96 7.67 -6.29
N THR A 18 6.25 8.75 -5.56
CA THR A 18 5.52 9.14 -4.34
C THR A 18 4.08 9.55 -4.65
N PHE A 19 3.86 10.31 -5.72
CA PHE A 19 2.52 10.67 -6.19
C PHE A 19 1.70 9.43 -6.56
N ILE A 20 2.30 8.46 -7.25
CA ILE A 20 1.61 7.19 -7.55
C ILE A 20 1.20 6.47 -6.25
N ARG A 21 2.01 6.49 -5.19
CA ARG A 21 1.67 5.86 -3.90
C ARG A 21 0.47 6.52 -3.21
N MET A 22 0.19 7.79 -3.47
CA MET A 22 -1.02 8.46 -2.96
C MET A 22 -2.32 7.82 -3.47
N LYS A 23 -2.28 7.05 -4.57
CA LYS A 23 -3.42 6.26 -5.05
C LYS A 23 -3.99 5.34 -3.97
N TYR A 24 -3.15 4.80 -3.09
CA TYR A 24 -3.59 3.93 -2.01
C TYR A 24 -4.41 4.71 -0.98
N VAL A 25 -3.96 5.91 -0.60
CA VAL A 25 -4.73 6.81 0.27
C VAL A 25 -6.09 7.15 -0.34
N TRP A 26 -6.16 7.39 -1.66
CA TRP A 26 -7.42 7.60 -2.35
C TRP A 26 -8.32 6.36 -2.33
N GLN A 27 -7.78 5.15 -2.51
CA GLN A 27 -8.53 3.90 -2.38
C GLN A 27 -9.05 3.70 -0.95
N GLY A 28 -8.22 3.91 0.08
CA GLY A 28 -8.66 3.85 1.47
C GLY A 28 -9.77 4.87 1.77
N ASN A 29 -9.66 6.09 1.24
CA ASN A 29 -10.71 7.09 1.34
C ASN A 29 -11.97 6.72 0.57
N LYS A 30 -11.87 6.06 -0.60
CA LYS A 30 -13.01 5.51 -1.32
C LYS A 30 -13.75 4.52 -0.42
N VAL A 31 -13.06 3.49 0.09
CA VAL A 31 -13.61 2.48 1.00
C VAL A 31 -14.25 3.12 2.23
N ARG A 32 -13.60 4.13 2.82
CA ARG A 32 -14.13 4.86 3.99
C ARG A 32 -15.43 5.62 3.68
N ARG A 33 -15.55 6.19 2.48
CA ARG A 33 -16.74 6.93 2.03
C ARG A 33 -17.88 6.00 1.63
N THR A 34 -17.58 4.94 0.87
CA THR A 34 -18.57 3.97 0.38
C THR A 34 -18.96 2.94 1.44
N LYS A 35 -18.18 2.82 2.53
CA LYS A 35 -18.37 1.80 3.58
C LYS A 35 -18.35 0.37 3.03
N SER A 36 -17.67 0.15 1.90
CA SER A 36 -17.63 -1.13 1.20
C SER A 36 -16.26 -1.37 0.57
N THR A 37 -15.84 -2.63 0.57
CA THR A 37 -14.56 -3.13 0.06
C THR A 37 -14.67 -3.82 -1.30
N ARG A 38 -15.89 -4.00 -1.84
CA ARG A 38 -16.17 -4.81 -3.05
C ARG A 38 -15.30 -4.49 -4.26
N ASP A 39 -15.10 -3.20 -4.52
CA ASP A 39 -14.40 -2.71 -5.71
C ASP A 39 -12.87 -2.70 -5.55
N VAL A 40 -12.34 -3.09 -4.40
CA VAL A 40 -10.91 -2.98 -4.09
C VAL A 40 -10.35 -4.37 -3.85
N SER A 41 -9.28 -4.71 -4.58
CA SER A 41 -8.59 -5.98 -4.40
C SER A 41 -7.78 -5.96 -3.09
N THR A 42 -8.35 -6.52 -2.02
CA THR A 42 -7.66 -6.65 -0.72
C THR A 42 -6.33 -7.41 -0.87
N LYS A 43 -6.29 -8.45 -1.72
CA LYS A 43 -5.06 -9.21 -2.02
C LYS A 43 -3.97 -8.32 -2.60
N ALA A 44 -4.28 -7.52 -3.61
CA ALA A 44 -3.30 -6.64 -4.23
C ALA A 44 -2.73 -5.64 -3.21
N ILE A 45 -3.58 -5.05 -2.37
CA ILE A 45 -3.15 -4.09 -1.35
C ILE A 45 -2.26 -4.74 -0.28
N LEU A 46 -2.63 -5.92 0.19
CA LEU A 46 -1.83 -6.65 1.19
C LEU A 46 -0.47 -7.09 0.61
N ASN A 47 -0.44 -7.58 -0.62
CA ASN A 47 0.81 -7.96 -1.28
C ASN A 47 1.72 -6.74 -1.50
N THR A 48 1.18 -5.63 -1.97
CA THR A 48 1.94 -4.37 -2.08
C THR A 48 2.48 -3.93 -0.71
N HIS A 49 1.70 -4.06 0.36
CA HIS A 49 2.15 -3.70 1.70
C HIS A 49 3.36 -4.56 2.13
N VAL A 50 3.32 -5.87 1.84
CA VAL A 50 4.45 -6.79 2.11
C VAL A 50 5.67 -6.44 1.25
N GLU A 51 5.47 -6.18 -0.05
CA GLU A 51 6.55 -5.76 -0.96
C GLU A 51 7.26 -4.49 -0.45
N TYR A 52 6.50 -3.52 0.08
CA TYR A 52 7.09 -2.30 0.63
C TYR A 52 7.94 -2.54 1.86
N TRP A 53 7.54 -3.48 2.73
CA TRP A 53 8.39 -3.91 3.85
C TRP A 53 9.66 -4.61 3.40
N ILE A 54 9.59 -5.46 2.37
CA ILE A 54 10.77 -6.14 1.80
C ILE A 54 11.74 -5.09 1.24
N MET A 55 11.25 -4.13 0.46
CA MET A 55 12.09 -3.07 -0.12
C MET A 55 12.65 -2.14 0.95
N PHE A 56 11.88 -1.79 1.98
CA PHE A 56 12.37 -1.02 3.12
C PHE A 56 13.52 -1.75 3.82
N ALA A 57 13.35 -3.04 4.12
CA ALA A 57 14.39 -3.87 4.76
C ALA A 57 15.65 -4.01 3.89
N HIS A 58 15.49 -4.15 2.56
CA HIS A 58 16.62 -4.13 1.64
C HIS A 58 17.40 -2.81 1.72
N ASN A 59 16.69 -1.68 1.78
CA ASN A 59 17.32 -0.35 1.85
C ASN A 59 17.97 -0.05 3.21
N LEU A 60 17.52 -0.70 4.29
CA LEU A 60 18.26 -0.71 5.55
C LEU A 60 19.63 -1.37 5.39
N ASN A 61 19.72 -2.49 4.66
CA ASN A 61 20.97 -3.21 4.47
C ASN A 61 22.00 -2.45 3.62
N VAL A 62 21.55 -1.72 2.59
CA VAL A 62 22.44 -0.92 1.72
C VAL A 62 22.65 0.52 2.22
N SER A 63 22.06 0.86 3.38
CA SER A 63 22.15 2.20 3.99
C SER A 63 21.66 3.36 3.11
N ASP A 64 20.72 3.10 2.18
CA ASP A 64 20.09 4.14 1.38
C ASP A 64 18.94 4.81 2.16
N VAL A 65 19.29 5.86 2.92
CA VAL A 65 18.35 6.61 3.76
C VAL A 65 17.25 7.30 2.94
N LYS A 66 17.60 7.74 1.73
CA LYS A 66 16.65 8.43 0.84
C LYS A 66 15.55 7.45 0.43
N ASP A 67 15.91 6.26 -0.06
CA ASP A 67 14.94 5.24 -0.44
C ASP A 67 14.17 4.66 0.76
N GLN A 68 14.82 4.51 1.92
CA GLN A 68 14.13 4.13 3.16
C GLN A 68 12.94 5.04 3.47
N PHE A 69 13.09 6.36 3.34
CA PHE A 69 11.99 7.30 3.58
C PHE A 69 10.82 7.05 2.62
N PHE A 70 11.08 6.77 1.34
CA PHE A 70 10.03 6.52 0.34
C PHE A 70 9.30 5.21 0.55
N TRP A 71 10.02 4.14 0.87
CA TRP A 71 9.40 2.86 1.22
C TRP A 71 8.60 2.97 2.52
N GLY A 72 9.11 3.71 3.51
CA GLY A 72 8.39 4.05 4.73
C GLY A 72 7.07 4.79 4.44
N PHE A 73 7.09 5.81 3.59
CA PHE A 73 5.87 6.50 3.14
C PHE A 73 4.88 5.54 2.45
N GLY A 74 5.39 4.66 1.59
CA GLY A 74 4.61 3.58 0.99
C GLY A 74 3.93 2.68 2.04
N ILE A 75 4.67 2.27 3.07
CA ILE A 75 4.16 1.46 4.17
C ILE A 75 3.00 2.17 4.88
N PHE A 76 3.13 3.46 5.21
CA PHE A 76 2.05 4.21 5.86
C PHE A 76 0.79 4.34 4.99
N THR A 77 0.96 4.67 3.71
CA THR A 77 -0.18 4.86 2.79
C THR A 77 -0.95 3.56 2.53
N THR A 78 -0.23 2.44 2.40
CA THR A 78 -0.82 1.11 2.26
C THR A 78 -1.41 0.61 3.58
N ALA A 79 -0.76 0.83 4.72
CA ALA A 79 -1.29 0.48 6.05
C ALA A 79 -2.63 1.18 6.34
N TYR A 80 -2.75 2.47 5.99
CA TYR A 80 -4.01 3.20 6.08
C TYR A 80 -5.12 2.52 5.26
N THR A 81 -4.79 2.09 4.04
CA THR A 81 -5.72 1.42 3.13
C THR A 81 -6.12 0.05 3.67
N VAL A 82 -5.16 -0.75 4.14
CA VAL A 82 -5.38 -2.03 4.82
C VAL A 82 -6.31 -1.87 6.03
N TYR A 83 -6.08 -0.84 6.84
CA TYR A 83 -6.96 -0.53 7.98
C TYR A 83 -8.38 -0.21 7.52
N CYS A 84 -8.55 0.59 6.47
CA CYS A 84 -9.86 0.90 5.92
C CYS A 84 -10.57 -0.36 5.39
N LEU A 85 -9.86 -1.21 4.65
CA LEU A 85 -10.38 -2.48 4.17
C LEU A 85 -10.83 -3.36 5.33
N TRP A 86 -9.97 -3.58 6.32
CA TRP A 86 -10.32 -4.35 7.51
C TRP A 86 -11.55 -3.78 8.24
N LYS A 87 -11.61 -2.46 8.45
CA LYS A 87 -12.70 -1.81 9.19
C LYS A 87 -14.05 -1.89 8.49
N TYR A 88 -14.05 -1.80 7.16
CA TYR A 88 -15.26 -1.76 6.34
C TYR A 88 -15.51 -3.05 5.55
N ARG A 89 -14.81 -4.14 5.90
CA ARG A 89 -15.02 -5.47 5.34
C ARG A 89 -16.45 -5.95 5.51
N GLU A 90 -16.91 -6.77 4.58
CA GLU A 90 -18.27 -7.31 4.61
C GLU A 90 -18.42 -8.37 5.69
N ASP A 91 -17.47 -9.30 5.77
CA ASP A 91 -17.49 -10.37 6.75
C ASP A 91 -16.78 -9.97 8.05
N ARG A 92 -17.57 -9.55 9.03
CA ARG A 92 -17.10 -9.19 10.38
C ARG A 92 -16.86 -10.38 11.30
N SER A 93 -17.26 -11.58 10.92
CA SER A 93 -17.11 -12.79 11.76
C SER A 93 -15.66 -13.26 11.85
N MET A 94 -14.83 -12.92 10.86
CA MET A 94 -13.40 -13.25 10.84
C MET A 94 -12.59 -12.36 11.78
N SER A 95 -11.61 -12.96 12.47
CA SER A 95 -10.59 -12.23 13.23
C SER A 95 -9.57 -11.58 12.29
N LEU A 96 -8.79 -10.63 12.83
CA LEU A 96 -7.81 -9.87 12.03
C LEU A 96 -6.77 -10.78 11.37
N LEU A 97 -6.24 -11.74 12.12
CA LEU A 97 -5.25 -12.69 11.62
C LEU A 97 -5.82 -13.60 10.52
N GLN A 98 -7.06 -14.05 10.68
CA GLN A 98 -7.74 -14.87 9.67
C GLN A 98 -7.99 -14.07 8.39
N TRP A 99 -8.41 -12.81 8.51
CA TRP A 99 -8.61 -11.93 7.36
C TRP A 99 -7.30 -11.60 6.65
N LEU A 100 -6.22 -11.32 7.38
CA LEU A 100 -4.89 -11.09 6.79
C LEU A 100 -4.41 -12.32 6.03
N SER A 101 -4.49 -13.51 6.65
CA SER A 101 -4.08 -14.77 6.01
C SER A 101 -4.89 -15.08 4.75
N LYS A 102 -6.23 -14.95 4.83
CA LYS A 102 -7.11 -15.13 3.67
C LYS A 102 -6.93 -14.04 2.60
N GLY A 103 -6.65 -12.81 3.01
CA GLY A 103 -6.44 -11.68 2.13
C GLY A 103 -5.18 -11.83 1.29
N ILE A 104 -4.05 -12.20 1.90
CA ILE A 104 -2.80 -12.48 1.18
C ILE A 104 -2.97 -13.66 0.21
N THR A 105 -3.71 -14.70 0.62
CA THR A 105 -3.96 -15.87 -0.24
C THR A 105 -5.06 -15.67 -1.29
N GLY A 106 -5.78 -14.55 -1.28
CA GLY A 106 -6.86 -14.26 -2.22
C GLY A 106 -8.14 -15.08 -2.00
N LYS A 107 -8.40 -15.52 -0.77
CA LYS A 107 -9.55 -16.36 -0.40
C LYS A 107 -10.68 -15.58 0.28
N LEU A 108 -10.67 -14.25 0.22
CA LEU A 108 -11.75 -13.42 0.75
C LEU A 108 -12.91 -13.44 -0.24
N LYS A 109 -14.10 -13.84 0.24
CA LYS A 109 -15.34 -13.73 -0.55
C LYS A 109 -15.72 -12.25 -0.66
N ASP A 110 -16.17 -11.84 -1.83
CA ASP A 110 -16.73 -10.51 -2.11
C ASP A 110 -15.78 -9.30 -1.94
N GLU A 111 -14.48 -9.55 -1.78
CA GLU A 111 -13.43 -8.52 -1.77
C GLU A 111 -12.42 -8.82 -2.89
N GLY A 112 -12.51 -8.09 -4.00
CA GLY A 112 -11.67 -8.42 -5.17
C GLY A 112 -11.60 -7.36 -6.26
N GLY A 113 -12.64 -6.53 -6.44
CA GLY A 113 -12.78 -5.73 -7.65
C GLY A 113 -12.91 -6.62 -8.90
N TRP A 114 -13.70 -6.18 -9.88
CA TRP A 114 -13.97 -6.94 -11.12
C TRP A 114 -12.77 -7.21 -12.04
N LEU A 115 -11.54 -6.88 -11.61
CA LEU A 115 -10.37 -6.85 -12.48
C LEU A 115 -9.27 -7.86 -12.11
N TRP A 116 -9.54 -8.84 -11.24
CA TRP A 116 -8.75 -10.08 -11.10
C TRP A 116 -9.59 -11.22 -10.53
#